data_AF-A0A536S9K7-F1
#
_entry.id   AF-A0A536S9K7-F1
#
_cell.length_a   1.000
_cell.length_b   1.000
_cell.length_c   1.000
_cell.angle_alpha   90.00
_cell.angle_beta   90.00
_cell.angle_gamma   90.00
#
_symmetry.space_group_name_H-M   'P 1'
#
loop_
_entity.id
_entity.type
_entity.pdbx_description
1 polymer ?
#
loop_
_entity_poly.entity_id
_entity_poly.type
_entity_poly.pdbx_seq_one_letter_code
_entity_poly.pdbx_strand_id
1 'polypeptide(L)'
;MYGLVLAALAGALVSFFLDPDTGGYRRSVARDRIGGLTRRGRRQLERQARRVASETAGLKARTTRQDATPDLDDATLAQKVMSELFRDPRIPKGAINVNASAGVVQLRGEVEDPSLIVEILDRTRQIGGVADVENLLHLPGEPAPRS
;
A
#
# COMPACT_ATOMS: atom_id res chain seq x y z
N MET A 1 12.62 24.34 1.01
CA MET A 1 11.26 24.71 0.53
C MET A 1 10.47 25.58 1.52
N TYR A 2 11.07 26.15 2.57
CA TYR A 2 10.38 27.09 3.48
C TYR A 2 10.68 28.57 3.19
N GLY A 3 11.80 28.87 2.50
CA GLY A 3 12.26 30.25 2.27
C GLY A 3 11.37 31.11 1.37
N LEU A 4 10.70 30.54 0.37
CA LEU A 4 9.85 31.31 -0.56
C LEU A 4 8.45 31.61 0.00
N VAL A 5 7.90 30.69 0.81
CA VAL A 5 6.63 30.93 1.53
C VAL A 5 6.86 31.96 2.65
N LEU A 6 7.99 31.88 3.35
CA LEU A 6 8.42 32.90 4.30
C LEU A 6 8.66 34.27 3.62
N ALA A 7 9.25 34.33 2.43
CA ALA A 7 9.45 35.59 1.71
C ALA A 7 8.15 36.24 1.21
N ALA A 8 7.17 35.43 0.78
CA ALA A 8 5.87 35.93 0.33
C ALA A 8 5.00 36.44 1.51
N LEU A 9 5.00 35.71 2.63
CA LEU A 9 4.35 36.16 3.85
C LEU A 9 5.07 37.36 4.47
N ALA A 10 6.40 37.39 4.43
CA ALA A 10 7.19 38.55 4.85
C ALA A 10 6.91 39.77 3.97
N GLY A 11 6.74 39.63 2.65
CA GLY A 11 6.39 40.74 1.77
C GLY A 11 5.00 41.32 2.05
N ALA A 12 4.01 40.47 2.33
CA ALA A 12 2.66 40.90 2.70
C ALA A 12 2.63 41.54 4.10
N LEU A 13 3.36 40.96 5.07
CA LEU A 13 3.48 41.51 6.42
C LEU A 13 4.27 42.82 6.43
N VAL A 14 5.36 42.95 5.68
CA VAL A 14 6.11 44.22 5.53
C VAL A 14 5.23 45.30 4.88
N SER A 15 4.39 44.94 3.91
CA SER A 15 3.44 45.90 3.30
C SER A 15 2.35 46.36 4.26
N PHE A 16 1.95 45.49 5.21
CA PHE A 16 0.93 45.80 6.21
C PHE A 16 1.50 46.53 7.43
N PHE A 17 2.79 46.31 7.77
CA PHE A 17 3.44 46.87 8.95
C PHE A 17 4.21 48.18 8.67
N LEU A 18 4.59 48.47 7.42
CA LEU A 18 5.51 49.59 7.14
C LEU A 18 4.83 50.93 6.78
N ASP A 19 3.51 51.05 6.60
CA ASP A 19 2.90 52.39 6.41
C ASP A 19 1.35 52.45 6.56
N PRO A 20 0.81 52.83 7.74
CA PRO A 20 -0.63 53.06 7.88
C PRO A 20 -1.14 54.46 7.45
N ASP A 21 -0.30 55.47 7.17
CA ASP A 21 -0.80 56.86 7.29
C ASP A 21 -0.48 57.91 6.20
N THR A 22 0.03 57.58 5.00
CA THR A 22 0.17 58.61 3.94
C THR A 22 -0.19 58.22 2.49
N GLY A 23 -1.18 58.94 1.92
CA GLY A 23 -1.15 59.49 0.55
C GLY A 23 -1.53 58.59 -0.65
N GLY A 24 -2.74 58.79 -1.19
CA GLY A 24 -3.32 58.06 -2.34
C GLY A 24 -2.58 58.08 -3.69
N TYR A 25 -1.48 58.83 -3.85
CA TYR A 25 -0.77 58.96 -5.13
C TYR A 25 0.21 57.80 -5.41
N ARG A 26 0.73 57.12 -4.38
CA ARG A 26 1.75 56.06 -4.56
C ARG A 26 1.18 54.66 -4.82
N ARG A 27 -0.15 54.48 -4.66
CA ARG A 27 -0.85 53.21 -4.88
C ARG A 27 -0.97 52.81 -6.35
N SER A 28 -1.01 53.77 -7.28
CA SER A 28 -1.08 53.48 -8.73
C SER A 28 0.22 52.85 -9.23
N VAL A 29 1.36 53.43 -8.86
CA VAL A 29 2.69 52.95 -9.27
C VAL A 29 3.04 51.61 -8.62
N ALA A 30 2.65 51.41 -7.35
CA ALA A 30 2.80 50.11 -6.68
C ALA A 30 1.93 49.03 -7.32
N ARG A 31 0.66 49.32 -7.67
CA ARG A 31 -0.21 48.40 -8.42
C ARG A 31 0.32 48.08 -9.80
N ASP A 32 0.84 49.05 -10.54
CA ASP A 32 1.37 48.82 -11.90
C ASP A 32 2.64 47.97 -11.88
N ARG A 33 3.52 48.16 -10.89
CA ARG A 33 4.72 47.32 -10.72
C ARG A 33 4.38 45.89 -10.27
N ILE A 34 3.42 45.73 -9.37
CA ILE A 34 2.96 44.41 -8.90
C ILE A 34 2.21 43.68 -10.03
N GLY A 35 1.35 44.37 -10.79
CA GLY A 35 0.63 43.81 -11.92
C GLY A 35 1.55 43.30 -13.03
N GLY A 36 2.63 44.04 -13.34
CA GLY A 36 3.62 43.65 -14.36
C GLY A 36 4.45 42.41 -14.01
N LEU A 37 4.62 42.12 -12.71
CA LEU A 37 5.30 40.92 -12.20
C LEU A 37 4.42 39.67 -12.30
N THR A 38 3.09 39.81 -12.15
CA THR A 38 2.15 38.67 -12.25
C THR A 38 2.06 38.06 -13.65
N ARG A 39 2.12 38.88 -14.72
CA ARG A 39 2.06 38.38 -16.11
C ARG A 39 3.34 37.68 -16.58
N ARG A 40 4.50 38.01 -16.00
CA ARG A 40 5.79 37.39 -16.34
C ARG A 40 6.16 36.19 -15.46
N GLY A 41 5.72 36.16 -14.20
CA GLY A 41 5.99 35.03 -13.28
C GLY A 41 5.15 33.77 -13.52
N ARG A 42 3.97 33.90 -14.16
CA ARG A 42 2.98 32.80 -14.30
C ARG A 42 3.49 31.60 -15.13
N ARG A 43 4.26 31.86 -16.20
CA ARG A 43 4.80 30.79 -17.09
C ARG A 43 5.99 30.02 -16.51
N GLN A 44 6.66 30.56 -15.48
CA GLN A 44 7.72 29.83 -14.75
C GLN A 44 7.15 29.06 -13.57
N LEU A 45 6.15 29.61 -12.87
CA LEU A 45 5.45 28.91 -11.79
C LEU A 45 4.70 27.66 -12.27
N GLU A 46 4.09 27.68 -13.45
CA GLU A 46 3.41 26.50 -14.02
C GLU A 46 4.35 25.30 -14.29
N ARG A 47 5.65 25.55 -14.48
CA ARG A 47 6.64 24.48 -14.71
C ARG A 47 7.21 23.92 -13.41
N GLN A 48 7.35 24.74 -12.37
CA GLN A 48 7.76 24.28 -11.04
C GLN A 48 6.60 23.62 -10.27
N ALA A 49 5.38 24.14 -10.39
CA ALA A 49 4.19 23.58 -9.74
C ALA A 49 3.92 22.13 -10.19
N ARG A 50 4.13 21.80 -11.47
CA ARG A 50 3.98 20.43 -11.97
C ARG A 50 4.98 19.45 -11.36
N ARG A 51 6.20 19.89 -11.02
CA ARG A 51 7.23 19.02 -10.39
C ARG A 51 6.91 18.74 -8.92
N VAL A 52 6.47 19.74 -8.16
CA VAL A 52 6.07 19.56 -6.76
C VAL A 52 4.80 18.71 -6.65
N ALA A 53 3.82 18.93 -7.55
CA ALA A 53 2.60 18.13 -7.56
C ALA A 53 2.87 16.64 -7.82
N SER A 54 3.81 16.31 -8.72
CA SER A 54 4.13 14.91 -9.04
C SER A 54 4.89 14.20 -7.91
N GLU A 55 5.75 14.90 -7.17
CA GLU A 55 6.39 14.35 -5.97
C GLU A 55 5.37 13.98 -4.87
N THR A 56 4.35 14.83 -4.65
CA THR A 56 3.29 14.53 -3.66
C THR A 56 2.37 13.38 -4.09
N ALA A 57 2.06 13.25 -5.38
CA ALA A 57 1.26 12.14 -5.89
C ALA A 57 2.02 10.80 -5.82
N GLY A 58 3.33 10.81 -6.10
CA GLY A 58 4.18 9.64 -6.02
C GLY A 58 4.37 9.09 -4.60
N LEU A 59 4.31 9.95 -3.58
CA LEU A 59 4.36 9.53 -2.16
C LEU A 59 3.06 8.86 -1.72
N LYS A 60 1.89 9.39 -2.11
CA LYS A 60 0.59 8.77 -1.82
C LYS A 60 0.43 7.38 -2.45
N ALA A 61 0.95 7.20 -3.66
CA ALA A 61 0.91 5.91 -4.35
C ALA A 61 1.80 4.84 -3.69
N ARG A 62 2.84 5.24 -2.95
CA ARG A 62 3.76 4.31 -2.28
C ARG A 62 3.21 3.82 -0.93
N THR A 63 2.45 4.64 -0.23
CA THR A 63 1.81 4.25 1.03
C THR A 63 0.66 3.27 0.84
N THR A 64 -0.09 3.36 -0.27
CA THR A 64 -1.21 2.42 -0.54
C THR A 64 -0.73 1.04 -1.01
N ARG A 65 0.53 0.90 -1.45
CA ARG A 65 1.02 -0.36 -2.05
C ARG A 65 1.59 -1.35 -1.04
N GLN A 66 1.82 -0.96 0.22
CA GLN A 66 2.48 -1.81 1.21
C GLN A 66 1.58 -2.86 1.89
N ASP A 67 0.25 -2.72 1.81
CA ASP A 67 -0.69 -3.66 2.47
C ASP A 67 -1.48 -4.54 1.51
N ALA A 68 -1.26 -4.41 0.20
CA ALA A 68 -1.86 -5.32 -0.77
C ALA A 68 -0.97 -6.56 -0.89
N THR A 69 -1.15 -7.54 0.00
CA THR A 69 -0.91 -8.94 -0.37
C THR A 69 -1.56 -9.11 -1.74
N PRO A 70 -0.82 -9.52 -2.79
CA PRO A 70 -1.46 -9.76 -4.07
C PRO A 70 -2.61 -10.71 -3.79
N ASP A 71 -3.85 -10.30 -4.07
CA ASP A 71 -4.98 -11.22 -4.12
C ASP A 71 -4.63 -12.20 -5.23
N LEU A 72 -3.90 -13.24 -4.85
CA LEU A 72 -3.83 -14.45 -5.64
C LEU A 72 -5.28 -14.90 -5.68
N ASP A 73 -5.81 -15.01 -6.90
CA ASP A 73 -7.04 -15.75 -7.11
C ASP A 73 -6.95 -17.07 -6.32
N ASP A 74 -8.03 -17.45 -5.66
CA ASP A 74 -8.08 -18.59 -4.75
C ASP A 74 -7.55 -19.87 -5.41
N ALA A 75 -7.83 -20.05 -6.71
CA ALA A 75 -7.28 -21.16 -7.49
C ALA A 75 -5.74 -21.12 -7.59
N THR A 76 -5.15 -19.93 -7.75
CA THR A 76 -3.70 -19.73 -7.78
C THR A 76 -3.08 -19.95 -6.41
N LEU A 77 -3.74 -19.48 -5.34
CA LEU A 77 -3.29 -19.72 -3.97
C LEU A 77 -3.28 -21.23 -3.66
N ALA A 78 -4.37 -21.94 -3.98
CA ALA A 78 -4.46 -23.39 -3.81
C ALA A 78 -3.35 -24.12 -4.59
N GLN A 79 -3.11 -23.75 -5.85
CA GLN A 79 -2.02 -24.34 -6.66
C GLN A 79 -0.63 -24.09 -6.06
N LYS A 80 -0.40 -22.88 -5.53
CA LYS A 80 0.85 -22.54 -4.84
C LYS A 80 1.03 -23.39 -3.59
N VAL A 81 -0.01 -23.51 -2.76
CA VAL A 81 0.01 -24.36 -1.56
C VAL A 81 0.29 -25.81 -1.93
N MET A 82 -0.42 -26.38 -2.91
CA MET A 82 -0.18 -27.73 -3.39
C MET A 82 1.27 -27.92 -3.88
N SER A 83 1.79 -26.94 -4.61
CA SER A 83 3.16 -27.00 -5.14
C SER A 83 4.22 -26.97 -4.04
N GLU A 84 4.00 -26.21 -2.96
CA GLU A 84 4.92 -26.17 -1.81
C GLU A 84 4.79 -27.43 -0.95
N LEU A 85 3.56 -27.92 -0.75
CA LEU A 85 3.31 -29.05 0.15
C LEU A 85 3.82 -30.36 -0.44
N PHE A 86 3.48 -30.64 -1.71
CA PHE A 86 3.85 -31.90 -2.38
C PHE A 86 5.30 -31.91 -2.89
N ARG A 87 6.12 -30.92 -2.54
CA ARG A 87 7.59 -31.04 -2.64
C ARG A 87 8.15 -32.01 -1.62
N ASP A 88 7.47 -32.19 -0.48
CA ASP A 88 7.88 -33.14 0.53
C ASP A 88 7.47 -34.56 0.12
N PRO A 89 8.42 -35.49 -0.12
CA PRO A 89 8.09 -36.84 -0.55
C PRO A 89 7.35 -37.66 0.51
N ARG A 90 7.34 -37.21 1.78
CA ARG A 90 6.57 -37.84 2.86
C ARG A 90 5.07 -37.62 2.72
N ILE A 91 4.64 -36.66 1.90
CA ILE A 91 3.24 -36.32 1.69
C ILE A 91 2.77 -36.94 0.36
N PRO A 92 1.96 -38.03 0.40
CA PRO A 92 1.50 -38.68 -0.81
C PRO A 92 0.57 -37.75 -1.61
N LYS A 93 0.78 -37.69 -2.93
CA LYS A 93 -0.14 -36.98 -3.81
C LYS A 93 -1.51 -37.66 -3.76
N GLY A 94 -2.54 -36.88 -3.44
CA GLY A 94 -3.93 -37.35 -3.34
C GLY A 94 -4.37 -37.78 -1.94
N ALA A 95 -3.47 -37.86 -0.95
CA ALA A 95 -3.86 -38.08 0.45
C ALA A 95 -4.50 -36.82 1.08
N ILE A 96 -4.09 -35.64 0.58
CA ILE A 96 -4.54 -34.34 1.06
C ILE A 96 -5.19 -33.57 -0.08
N ASN A 97 -6.41 -33.09 0.17
CA ASN A 97 -7.13 -32.14 -0.66
C ASN A 97 -6.92 -30.73 -0.09
N VAL A 98 -6.57 -29.80 -0.99
CA VAL A 98 -6.31 -28.41 -0.67
C VAL A 98 -7.37 -27.55 -1.37
N ASN A 99 -8.12 -26.79 -0.58
CA ASN A 99 -9.03 -25.77 -1.09
C ASN A 99 -8.62 -24.41 -0.53
N ALA A 100 -8.86 -23.34 -1.27
CA ALA A 100 -8.65 -21.98 -0.80
C ALA A 100 -9.88 -21.14 -1.10
N SER A 101 -10.27 -20.29 -0.16
CA SER A 101 -11.34 -19.31 -0.38
C SER A 101 -11.08 -18.04 0.43
N ALA A 102 -11.09 -16.90 -0.23
CA ALA A 102 -10.81 -15.59 0.38
C ALA A 102 -9.52 -15.60 1.23
N GLY A 103 -8.47 -16.26 0.74
CA GLY A 103 -7.19 -16.40 1.44
C GLY A 103 -7.16 -17.41 2.59
N VAL A 104 -8.28 -18.04 2.94
CA VAL A 104 -8.35 -19.13 3.93
C VAL A 104 -8.12 -20.46 3.23
N VAL A 105 -7.12 -21.21 3.69
CA VAL A 105 -6.76 -22.52 3.11
C VAL A 105 -7.32 -23.64 3.96
N GLN A 106 -8.12 -24.51 3.35
CA GLN A 106 -8.65 -25.73 3.97
C GLN A 106 -7.80 -26.93 3.55
N LEU A 107 -7.31 -27.67 4.54
CA LEU A 107 -6.53 -28.90 4.33
C LEU A 107 -7.34 -30.08 4.85
N ARG A 108 -7.76 -30.97 3.95
CA ARG A 108 -8.56 -32.16 4.30
C ARG A 108 -7.85 -33.42 3.83
N GLY A 109 -7.81 -34.44 4.67
CA GLY A 109 -7.17 -35.69 4.30
C GLY A 109 -6.72 -36.49 5.51
N GLU A 110 -6.21 -37.67 5.20
CA GLU A 110 -5.64 -38.57 6.20
C GLU A 110 -4.12 -38.46 6.16
N VAL A 111 -3.49 -38.34 7.34
CA VAL A 111 -2.04 -38.26 7.49
C VAL A 111 -1.61 -39.22 8.58
N GLU A 112 -0.69 -40.13 8.28
CA GLU A 112 -0.28 -41.21 9.20
C GLU A 112 0.44 -40.70 10.45
N ASP A 113 1.12 -39.56 10.34
CA ASP A 113 1.97 -39.01 11.40
C ASP A 113 1.40 -37.68 11.94
N PRO A 114 1.08 -37.59 13.24
CA PRO A 114 0.58 -36.35 13.84
C PRO A 114 1.61 -35.22 13.81
N SER A 115 2.92 -35.52 13.84
CA SER A 115 3.96 -34.51 13.73
C SER A 115 4.01 -33.89 12.33
N LEU A 116 3.69 -34.68 11.31
CA LEU A 116 3.58 -34.21 9.93
C LEU A 116 2.38 -33.29 9.75
N ILE A 117 1.24 -33.54 10.44
CA ILE A 117 0.09 -32.61 10.43
C ILE A 117 0.50 -31.22 10.89
N VAL A 118 1.24 -31.12 12.01
CA VAL A 118 1.71 -29.82 12.54
C VAL A 118 2.63 -29.13 11.53
N GLU A 119 3.58 -29.87 10.96
CA GLU A 119 4.52 -29.35 9.97
C GLU A 119 3.82 -28.84 8.70
N ILE A 120 2.81 -29.57 8.22
CA ILE A 120 1.96 -29.18 7.08
C ILE A 120 1.26 -27.83 7.37
N LEU A 121 0.67 -27.69 8.55
CA LEU A 121 -0.06 -26.48 8.94
C LEU A 121 0.89 -25.27 9.02
N ASP A 122 2.04 -25.44 9.67
CA ASP A 122 3.01 -24.37 9.86
C ASP A 122 3.64 -23.92 8.54
N ARG A 123 3.98 -24.86 7.65
CA ARG A 123 4.45 -24.52 6.30
C ARG A 123 3.38 -23.77 5.51
N THR A 124 2.12 -24.23 5.57
CA THR A 124 1.02 -23.60 4.83
C THR A 124 0.80 -22.15 5.28
N ARG A 125 0.85 -21.87 6.58
CA ARG A 125 0.74 -20.50 7.13
C ARG A 125 1.86 -19.56 6.68
N GLN A 126 3.04 -20.09 6.35
CA GLN A 126 4.18 -19.29 5.89
C GLN A 126 4.08 -18.93 4.40
N ILE A 127 3.13 -19.50 3.66
CA ILE A 127 2.95 -19.23 2.24
C ILE A 127 2.31 -17.85 2.06
N GLY A 128 3.03 -16.92 1.43
CA GLY A 128 2.49 -15.59 1.16
C GLY A 128 1.20 -15.65 0.33
N GLY A 129 0.14 -14.99 0.83
CA GLY A 129 -1.23 -15.06 0.30
C GLY A 129 -2.19 -15.84 1.20
N VAL A 130 -1.68 -16.65 2.14
CA VAL A 130 -2.51 -17.35 3.13
C VAL A 130 -2.84 -16.40 4.29
N ALA A 131 -4.14 -16.18 4.50
CA ALA A 131 -4.66 -15.39 5.62
C ALA A 131 -4.90 -16.25 6.86
N ASP A 132 -5.45 -17.46 6.67
CA ASP A 132 -5.67 -18.43 7.73
C ASP A 132 -5.65 -19.87 7.18
N VAL A 133 -5.53 -20.86 8.06
CA VAL A 133 -5.53 -22.29 7.71
C VAL A 133 -6.53 -23.06 8.56
N GLU A 134 -7.51 -23.64 7.90
CA GLU A 134 -8.50 -24.55 8.49
C GLU A 134 -7.98 -25.99 8.44
N ASN A 135 -7.76 -26.58 9.60
CA ASN A 135 -7.26 -27.94 9.73
C ASN A 135 -8.41 -28.95 9.77
N LEU A 136 -8.53 -29.75 8.70
CA LEU A 136 -9.45 -30.88 8.60
C LEU A 136 -8.68 -32.18 8.33
N LEU A 137 -7.38 -32.20 8.66
CA LEU A 137 -6.53 -33.38 8.63
C LEU A 137 -6.79 -34.24 9.88
N HIS A 138 -6.71 -35.55 9.71
CA HIS A 138 -6.89 -36.49 10.81
C HIS A 138 -5.97 -37.70 10.65
N LEU A 139 -5.80 -38.43 11.75
CA LEU A 139 -5.07 -39.68 11.75
C LEU A 139 -5.92 -40.82 11.16
N PRO A 140 -5.28 -41.89 10.65
CA PRO A 140 -5.97 -43.10 10.24
C PRO A 140 -6.82 -43.67 11.39
N GLY A 141 -8.09 -43.94 11.10
CA GLY A 141 -9.03 -44.49 12.08
C GLY A 141 -9.70 -43.47 13.01
N GLU A 142 -9.33 -42.19 12.94
CA GLU A 142 -10.06 -41.10 13.60
C GLU A 142 -11.21 -40.62 12.70
N PRO A 143 -12.41 -40.30 13.24
CA PRO A 143 -13.48 -39.74 12.43
C PRO A 143 -13.06 -38.40 11.82
N ALA A 144 -13.30 -38.24 10.51
CA ALA A 144 -12.96 -37.03 9.79
C ALA A 144 -13.61 -35.78 10.42
N PRO A 145 -12.85 -34.69 10.66
CA PRO A 145 -13.37 -33.44 11.17
C PRO A 145 -14.45 -32.86 10.26
N ARG A 146 -15.50 -32.33 10.89
CA ARG A 146 -16.58 -31.62 10.20
C ARG A 146 -16.18 -30.15 10.08
N SER A 147 -16.32 -29.60 8.87
CA SER A 147 -16.21 -28.17 8.54
C SER A 147 -17.50 -27.45 8.85
#